data_AF-A0A7J3CBA9-F1
#
_entry.id   AF-A0A7J3CBA9-F1
#
_cell.length_a   1.000
_cell.length_b   1.000
_cell.length_c   1.000
_cell.angle_alpha   90.00
_cell.angle_beta   90.00
_cell.angle_gamma   90.00
#
_symmetry.space_group_name_H-M   'P 1'
#
loop_
_entity.id
_entity.type
_entity.pdbx_description
1 polymer ?
#
loop_
_entity_poly.entity_id
_entity_poly.type
_entity_poly.pdbx_seq_one_letter_code
_entity_poly.pdbx_strand_id
1 'polypeptide(L)'
;KPNHFFPGTNYLASLLPSGDTMGQLTLSATNLYTPILHFFYYSMVISGVILAIIAVGYFGLYSKVIGRAVRIVLRMKEETFVLYGSFAGAAFSIVAGISGWAAREIGRHPWTVYGLVTYNDVVNSHPITPLFTAGIIVLEISIFLAGIWGIYMIYFRRLKGKHKGGGYH
;
A
#
# COMPACT_ATOMS: atom_id res chain seq x y z
N LYS A 1 -17.71 -11.07 12.60
CA LYS A 1 -18.31 -12.12 13.45
C LYS A 1 -17.33 -12.49 14.55
N PRO A 2 -17.77 -12.74 15.79
CA PRO A 2 -16.90 -13.20 16.86
C PRO A 2 -16.21 -14.50 16.44
N ASN A 3 -14.90 -14.61 16.70
CA ASN A 3 -14.13 -15.84 16.50
C ASN A 3 -13.48 -16.19 17.84
N HIS A 4 -13.10 -17.45 18.05
CA HIS A 4 -12.42 -17.92 19.28
C HIS A 4 -11.22 -17.04 19.68
N PHE A 5 -10.51 -16.48 18.68
CA PHE A 5 -9.34 -15.61 18.89
C PHE A 5 -9.67 -14.14 19.17
N PHE A 6 -10.88 -13.68 18.85
CA PHE A 6 -11.32 -12.31 19.15
C PHE A 6 -12.80 -12.34 19.52
N PRO A 7 -13.14 -12.32 20.83
CA PRO A 7 -14.52 -12.40 21.31
C PRO A 7 -15.38 -11.19 20.89
N GLY A 8 -14.76 -10.18 20.28
CA GLY A 8 -15.41 -9.04 19.65
C GLY A 8 -15.51 -7.83 20.57
N THR A 9 -15.93 -6.72 20.00
CA THR A 9 -16.04 -5.43 20.71
C THR A 9 -17.06 -5.48 21.85
N ASN A 10 -18.10 -6.31 21.75
CA ASN A 10 -19.08 -6.51 22.83
C ASN A 10 -18.45 -7.11 24.11
N TYR A 11 -17.45 -7.98 23.96
CA TYR A 11 -16.73 -8.53 25.11
C TYR A 11 -15.82 -7.47 25.74
N LEU A 12 -15.10 -6.70 24.93
CA LEU A 12 -14.30 -5.58 25.41
C LEU A 12 -15.17 -4.53 26.13
N ALA A 13 -16.40 -4.32 25.66
CA ALA A 13 -17.39 -3.47 26.32
C ALA A 13 -17.72 -3.92 27.75
N SER A 14 -17.82 -5.25 27.97
CA SER A 14 -18.13 -5.81 29.29
C SER A 14 -16.97 -5.73 30.29
N LEU A 15 -15.74 -5.52 29.82
CA LEU A 15 -14.55 -5.39 30.67
C LEU A 15 -14.33 -3.94 31.14
N LEU A 16 -15.02 -2.98 30.53
CA LEU A 16 -14.85 -1.56 30.85
C LEU A 16 -15.52 -1.22 32.18
N PRO A 17 -14.82 -0.57 33.13
CA PRO A 17 -15.42 -0.05 34.34
C PRO A 17 -16.56 0.93 34.03
N SER A 18 -17.62 0.89 34.83
CA SER A 18 -18.73 1.84 34.71
C SER A 18 -18.23 3.27 34.91
N GLY A 19 -18.29 4.09 33.85
CA GLY A 19 -17.87 5.49 33.86
C GLY A 19 -16.55 5.79 33.12
N ASP A 20 -15.87 4.79 32.55
CA ASP A 20 -14.69 5.03 31.70
C ASP A 20 -15.10 5.63 30.34
N THR A 21 -15.08 6.95 30.26
CA THR A 21 -15.42 7.72 29.06
C THR A 21 -14.43 7.47 27.92
N MET A 22 -13.14 7.31 28.21
CA MET A 22 -12.09 7.14 27.19
C MET A 22 -12.13 5.73 26.57
N GLY A 23 -12.39 4.72 27.41
CA GLY A 23 -12.60 3.35 26.95
C GLY A 23 -13.84 3.23 26.06
N GLN A 24 -14.95 3.89 26.41
CA GLN A 24 -16.16 3.93 25.59
C GLN A 24 -15.95 4.65 24.25
N LEU A 25 -15.19 5.75 24.22
CA LEU A 25 -14.82 6.45 22.99
C LEU A 25 -13.94 5.58 22.07
N THR A 26 -13.00 4.85 22.64
CA THR A 26 -12.15 3.92 21.87
C THR A 26 -13.00 2.79 21.26
N LEU A 27 -13.96 2.26 22.02
CA LEU A 27 -14.83 1.19 21.56
C LEU A 27 -15.77 1.64 20.42
N SER A 28 -16.37 2.82 20.55
CA SER A 28 -17.25 3.39 19.52
C SER A 28 -16.48 3.71 18.24
N ALA A 29 -15.30 4.33 18.36
CA ALA A 29 -14.40 4.57 17.23
C ALA A 29 -13.99 3.26 16.56
N THR A 30 -13.60 2.24 17.35
CA THR A 30 -13.25 0.92 16.82
C THR A 30 -14.39 0.33 16.01
N ASN A 31 -15.62 0.34 16.52
CA ASN A 31 -16.79 -0.19 15.80
C ASN A 31 -17.05 0.54 14.47
N LEU A 32 -16.84 1.85 14.43
CA LEU A 32 -17.03 2.67 13.23
C LEU A 32 -15.97 2.36 12.17
N TYR A 33 -14.70 2.32 12.55
CA TYR A 33 -13.60 2.15 11.60
C TYR A 33 -13.29 0.70 11.26
N THR A 34 -13.77 -0.26 12.06
CA THR A 34 -13.52 -1.70 11.89
C THR A 34 -13.72 -2.19 10.45
N PRO A 35 -14.83 -1.93 9.75
CA PRO A 35 -15.04 -2.46 8.39
C PRO A 35 -13.98 -1.96 7.38
N ILE A 36 -13.66 -0.67 7.46
CA ILE A 36 -12.67 -0.03 6.58
C ILE A 36 -11.26 -0.52 6.91
N LEU A 37 -10.94 -0.67 8.20
CA LEU A 37 -9.66 -1.20 8.65
C LEU A 37 -9.44 -2.62 8.13
N HIS A 38 -10.45 -3.49 8.22
CA HIS A 38 -10.39 -4.84 7.68
C HIS A 38 -10.17 -4.82 6.17
N PHE A 39 -10.88 -3.95 5.44
CA PHE A 39 -10.70 -3.80 4.00
C PHE A 39 -9.26 -3.44 3.62
N PHE A 40 -8.67 -2.42 4.25
CA PHE A 40 -7.28 -2.03 3.98
C PHE A 40 -6.28 -3.10 4.42
N TYR A 41 -6.50 -3.71 5.59
CA TYR A 41 -5.64 -4.80 6.06
C TYR A 41 -5.62 -5.98 5.08
N TYR A 42 -6.78 -6.45 4.63
CA TYR A 42 -6.83 -7.56 3.67
C TYR A 42 -6.29 -7.16 2.29
N SER A 43 -6.53 -5.93 1.83
CA SER A 43 -5.97 -5.43 0.57
C SER A 43 -4.44 -5.40 0.61
N MET A 44 -3.86 -4.98 1.74
CA MET A 44 -2.41 -5.02 1.97
C MET A 44 -1.89 -6.47 1.96
N VAL A 45 -2.51 -7.37 2.73
CA VAL A 45 -2.07 -8.77 2.85
C VAL A 45 -2.16 -9.50 1.52
N ILE A 46 -3.28 -9.39 0.80
CA ILE A 46 -3.47 -10.05 -0.50
C ILE A 46 -2.45 -9.53 -1.52
N SER A 47 -2.28 -8.21 -1.59
CA SER A 47 -1.29 -7.60 -2.48
C SER A 47 0.13 -8.04 -2.12
N GLY A 48 0.47 -8.11 -0.83
CA GLY A 48 1.75 -8.62 -0.34
C GLY A 48 2.00 -10.09 -0.70
N VAL A 49 0.98 -10.95 -0.61
CA VAL A 49 1.07 -12.35 -1.03
C VAL A 49 1.30 -12.46 -2.54
N ILE A 50 0.59 -11.65 -3.35
CA ILE A 50 0.80 -11.61 -4.80
C ILE A 50 2.23 -11.17 -5.12
N LEU A 51 2.75 -10.15 -4.43
CA LEU A 51 4.14 -9.71 -4.59
C LEU A 51 5.14 -10.80 -4.21
N ALA A 52 4.88 -11.55 -3.13
CA ALA A 52 5.72 -12.68 -2.74
C ALA A 52 5.72 -13.78 -3.82
N ILE A 53 4.57 -14.08 -4.42
CA ILE A 53 4.46 -15.05 -5.53
C ILE A 53 5.24 -14.55 -6.75
N ILE A 54 5.12 -13.27 -7.11
CA ILE A 54 5.88 -12.67 -8.21
C ILE A 54 7.40 -12.72 -7.91
N ALA A 55 7.81 -12.40 -6.69
CA ALA A 55 9.20 -12.47 -6.23
C ALA A 55 9.76 -13.89 -6.36
N VAL A 56 9.02 -14.91 -5.90
CA VAL A 56 9.38 -16.32 -6.08
C VAL A 56 9.46 -16.68 -7.57
N GLY A 57 8.51 -16.19 -8.38
CA GLY A 57 8.52 -16.38 -9.82
C GLY A 57 9.78 -15.83 -10.50
N TYR A 58 10.33 -14.70 -10.04
CA TYR A 58 11.61 -14.18 -10.54
C TYR A 58 12.79 -15.10 -10.25
N PHE A 59 12.80 -15.82 -9.11
CA PHE A 59 13.82 -16.84 -8.85
C PHE A 59 13.77 -18.01 -9.85
N GLY A 60 12.65 -18.17 -10.58
CA GLY A 60 12.52 -19.10 -11.70
C GLY A 60 13.49 -18.85 -12.85
N LEU A 61 13.99 -17.61 -13.02
CA LEU A 61 15.04 -17.29 -14.00
C LEU A 61 16.36 -17.98 -13.66
N TYR A 62 16.64 -18.18 -12.37
CA TYR A 62 17.90 -18.77 -11.89
C TYR A 62 17.77 -20.28 -11.62
N SER A 63 16.58 -20.74 -11.22
CA SER A 63 16.33 -22.14 -10.87
C SER A 63 15.41 -22.83 -11.87
N LYS A 64 15.92 -23.87 -12.55
CA LYS A 64 15.15 -24.70 -13.49
C LYS A 64 13.92 -25.37 -12.86
N VAL A 65 13.94 -25.63 -11.55
CA VAL A 65 12.82 -26.24 -10.82
C VAL A 65 11.65 -25.26 -10.72
N ILE A 66 11.94 -24.02 -10.32
CA ILE A 66 10.94 -22.96 -10.17
C ILE A 66 10.44 -22.52 -11.55
N GLY A 67 11.33 -22.39 -12.54
CA GLY A 67 10.97 -22.08 -13.92
C GLY A 67 10.01 -23.11 -14.54
N ARG A 68 10.21 -24.41 -14.27
CA ARG A 68 9.28 -25.48 -14.68
C ARG A 68 7.92 -25.35 -13.98
N ALA A 69 7.90 -25.04 -12.68
CA ALA A 69 6.67 -24.82 -11.93
C ALA A 69 5.86 -23.62 -12.46
N VAL A 70 6.51 -22.48 -12.73
CA VAL A 70 5.90 -21.30 -13.35
C VAL A 70 5.29 -21.65 -14.70
N ARG A 71 6.01 -22.41 -15.53
CA ARG A 71 5.54 -22.83 -16.86
C ARG A 71 4.30 -23.72 -16.80
N ILE A 72 4.23 -24.62 -15.82
CA ILE A 72 3.10 -25.54 -15.64
C ILE A 72 1.88 -24.81 -15.08
N VAL A 73 2.07 -23.98 -14.06
CA VAL A 73 0.98 -23.29 -13.34
C VAL A 73 0.42 -22.13 -14.16
N LEU A 74 1.29 -21.23 -14.63
CA LEU A 74 0.86 -20.02 -15.35
C LEU A 74 0.73 -20.25 -16.86
N ARG A 75 1.19 -21.38 -17.40
CA ARG A 75 1.16 -21.71 -18.84
C ARG A 75 1.80 -20.63 -19.74
N MET A 76 2.74 -19.86 -19.19
CA MET A 76 3.42 -18.76 -19.87
C MET A 76 4.93 -19.02 -19.94
N LYS A 77 5.59 -18.41 -20.94
CA LYS A 77 7.06 -18.38 -21.03
C LYS A 77 7.62 -17.53 -19.89
N GLU A 78 8.80 -17.90 -19.37
CA GLU A 78 9.46 -17.22 -18.25
C GLU A 78 9.70 -15.73 -18.54
N GLU A 79 10.17 -15.38 -19.73
CA GLU A 79 10.40 -13.99 -20.15
C GLU A 79 9.11 -13.15 -20.13
N THR A 80 8.01 -13.73 -20.62
CA THR A 80 6.70 -13.08 -20.65
C THR A 80 6.15 -12.90 -19.24
N PHE A 81 6.32 -13.90 -18.37
CA PHE A 81 5.96 -13.81 -16.96
C PHE A 81 6.75 -12.72 -16.24
N VAL A 82 8.06 -12.63 -16.46
CA VAL A 82 8.94 -11.61 -15.86
C VAL A 82 8.53 -10.21 -16.29
N LEU A 83 8.18 -10.01 -17.57
CA LEU A 83 7.72 -8.72 -18.08
C LEU A 83 6.39 -8.30 -17.45
N TYR A 84 5.35 -9.14 -17.53
CA TYR A 84 4.04 -8.82 -16.95
C TYR A 84 4.09 -8.76 -15.43
N GLY A 85 4.85 -9.64 -14.79
CA GLY A 85 5.10 -9.65 -13.36
C GLY A 85 5.77 -8.37 -12.86
N SER A 86 6.59 -7.71 -13.69
CA SER A 86 7.20 -6.42 -13.34
C SER A 86 6.17 -5.30 -13.26
N PHE A 87 5.26 -5.22 -14.23
CA PHE A 87 4.18 -4.23 -14.23
C PHE A 87 3.15 -4.52 -13.13
N ALA A 88 2.73 -5.78 -13.00
CA ALA A 88 1.81 -6.21 -11.95
C ALA A 88 2.43 -5.98 -10.57
N GLY A 89 3.70 -6.35 -10.37
CA GLY A 89 4.43 -6.14 -9.13
C GLY A 89 4.54 -4.66 -8.76
N ALA A 90 4.79 -3.77 -9.71
CA ALA A 90 4.78 -2.33 -9.46
C ALA A 90 3.38 -1.82 -9.04
N ALA A 91 2.31 -2.30 -9.66
CA ALA A 91 0.95 -1.90 -9.30
C ALA A 91 0.55 -2.42 -7.90
N PHE A 92 0.79 -3.71 -7.62
CA PHE A 92 0.46 -4.30 -6.33
C PHE A 92 1.32 -3.76 -5.18
N SER A 93 2.56 -3.32 -5.44
CA SER A 93 3.39 -2.69 -4.41
C SER A 93 2.84 -1.34 -3.95
N ILE A 94 2.31 -0.55 -4.88
CA ILE A 94 1.61 0.71 -4.57
C ILE A 94 0.37 0.42 -3.72
N VAL A 95 -0.46 -0.55 -4.14
CA VAL A 95 -1.67 -0.92 -3.39
C VAL A 95 -1.34 -1.44 -2.00
N ALA A 96 -0.33 -2.31 -1.87
CA ALA A 96 0.13 -2.83 -0.59
C ALA A 96 0.63 -1.71 0.33
N GLY A 97 1.43 -0.78 -0.20
CA GLY A 97 1.98 0.35 0.53
C GLY A 97 0.89 1.29 1.04
N ILE A 98 0.00 1.75 0.16
CA ILE A 98 -1.10 2.65 0.53
C ILE A 98 -2.03 1.99 1.55
N SER A 99 -2.40 0.73 1.31
CA SER A 99 -3.30 0.00 2.20
C SER A 99 -2.66 -0.26 3.57
N GLY A 100 -1.35 -0.52 3.62
CA GLY A 100 -0.62 -0.70 4.88
C GLY A 100 -0.54 0.58 5.71
N TRP A 101 -0.24 1.72 5.07
CA TRP A 101 -0.29 3.03 5.72
C TRP A 101 -1.70 3.38 6.20
N ALA A 102 -2.72 3.17 5.35
CA ALA A 102 -4.11 3.41 5.72
C ALA A 102 -4.55 2.54 6.91
N ALA A 103 -4.18 1.25 6.94
CA ALA A 103 -4.50 0.36 8.05
C ALA A 103 -3.84 0.82 9.37
N ARG A 104 -2.59 1.30 9.32
CA ARG A 104 -1.88 1.86 10.49
C ARG A 104 -2.53 3.15 10.98
N GLU A 105 -2.94 4.01 10.06
CA GLU A 105 -3.43 5.36 10.37
C GLU A 105 -4.85 5.30 10.91
N ILE A 106 -5.68 4.48 10.27
CA ILE A 106 -7.05 4.25 10.73
C ILE A 106 -7.04 3.44 12.03
N GLY A 107 -6.11 2.50 12.17
CA GLY A 107 -6.01 1.62 13.34
C GLY A 107 -5.62 2.31 14.63
N ARG A 108 -5.01 3.51 14.59
CA ARG A 108 -4.70 4.26 15.81
C ARG A 108 -5.84 5.14 16.31
N HIS A 109 -6.89 5.35 15.52
CA HIS A 109 -8.03 6.16 15.97
C HIS A 109 -8.63 5.58 17.27
N PRO A 110 -9.06 6.43 18.21
CA PRO A 110 -9.22 7.90 18.13
C PRO A 110 -7.96 8.72 18.46
N TRP A 111 -6.81 8.08 18.66
CA TRP A 111 -5.63 8.69 19.26
C TRP A 111 -4.67 9.27 18.23
N THR A 112 -4.20 10.50 18.47
CA THR A 112 -3.03 11.05 17.77
C THR A 112 -1.75 10.60 18.46
N VAL A 113 -1.72 10.72 19.79
CA VAL A 113 -0.71 10.17 20.68
C VAL A 113 -1.41 9.23 21.64
N TYR A 114 -1.02 7.96 21.63
CA TYR A 114 -1.69 6.90 22.39
C TYR A 114 -1.84 7.26 23.87
N GLY A 115 -3.08 7.21 24.37
CA GLY A 115 -3.42 7.46 25.77
C GLY A 115 -3.20 8.89 26.26
N LEU A 116 -2.81 9.82 25.37
CA LEU A 116 -2.46 11.20 25.75
C LEU A 116 -3.32 12.23 25.01
N VAL A 117 -3.41 12.14 23.68
CA VAL A 117 -4.04 13.19 22.86
C VAL A 117 -4.94 12.56 21.79
N THR A 118 -6.20 13.00 21.72
CA THR A 118 -7.15 12.52 20.71
C THR A 118 -7.12 13.39 19.46
N TYR A 119 -7.65 12.87 18.33
CA TYR A 119 -7.73 13.62 17.08
C TYR A 119 -8.42 14.99 17.26
N ASN A 120 -9.52 15.03 18.00
CA ASN A 120 -10.32 16.25 18.20
C ASN A 120 -9.55 17.36 18.93
N ASP A 121 -8.54 17.01 19.72
CA ASP A 121 -7.73 17.97 20.48
C ASP A 121 -6.66 18.64 19.63
N VAL A 122 -6.31 18.05 18.47
CA VAL A 122 -5.21 18.51 17.59
C VAL A 122 -5.72 19.24 16.35
N VAL A 123 -7.01 19.11 16.04
CA VAL A 123 -7.58 19.78 14.86
C VAL A 123 -7.65 21.28 15.09
N ASN A 124 -6.87 22.03 14.31
CA ASN A 124 -6.90 23.48 14.30
C ASN A 124 -8.26 23.99 13.80
N SER A 125 -8.76 25.08 14.40
CA SER A 125 -10.01 25.74 13.96
C SER A 125 -9.91 26.43 12.59
N HIS A 126 -8.72 26.51 12.01
CA HIS A 126 -8.51 27.12 10.69
C HIS A 126 -8.84 26.12 9.57
N PRO A 127 -9.81 26.41 8.70
CA PRO A 127 -10.19 25.50 7.64
C PRO A 127 -9.09 25.40 6.59
N ILE A 128 -8.90 24.19 6.04
CA ILE A 128 -8.02 23.96 4.89
C ILE A 128 -8.62 24.72 3.70
N THR A 129 -7.87 25.67 3.15
CA THR A 129 -8.34 26.46 2.01
C THR A 129 -8.23 25.64 0.72
N PRO A 130 -9.17 25.80 -0.23
CA PRO A 130 -9.08 25.13 -1.53
C PRO A 130 -7.76 25.44 -2.26
N LEU A 131 -7.22 26.65 -2.06
CA LEU A 131 -5.93 27.07 -2.63
C LEU A 131 -4.77 26.24 -2.07
N PHE A 132 -4.74 26.00 -0.76
CA PHE A 132 -3.71 25.16 -0.15
C PHE A 132 -3.79 23.73 -0.68
N THR A 133 -5.00 23.14 -0.73
CA THR A 133 -5.22 21.80 -1.28
C THR A 133 -4.77 21.72 -2.75
N ALA A 134 -5.14 22.70 -3.57
CA ALA A 134 -4.71 22.76 -4.96
C ALA A 134 -3.18 22.87 -5.07
N GLY A 135 -2.54 23.66 -4.21
CA GLY A 135 -1.09 23.79 -4.17
C GLY A 135 -0.38 22.47 -3.90
N ILE A 136 -0.87 21.67 -2.94
CA ILE A 136 -0.34 20.33 -2.64
C ILE A 136 -0.54 19.39 -3.83
N ILE A 137 -1.73 19.37 -4.44
CA ILE A 137 -2.02 18.52 -5.60
C ILE A 137 -1.09 18.86 -6.78
N VAL A 138 -0.91 20.15 -7.08
CA VAL A 138 -0.03 20.59 -8.15
C VAL A 138 1.42 20.20 -7.87
N LEU A 139 1.87 20.31 -6.61
CA LEU A 139 3.21 19.90 -6.20
C LEU A 139 3.41 18.39 -6.42
N GLU A 140 2.48 17.54 -5.99
CA GLU A 140 2.56 16.09 -6.16
C GLU A 140 2.58 15.69 -7.65
N ILE A 141 1.70 16.28 -8.46
CA ILE A 141 1.67 16.05 -9.91
C ILE A 141 3.00 16.50 -10.54
N SER A 142 3.55 17.63 -10.12
CA SER A 142 4.82 18.14 -10.64
C SER A 142 5.98 17.20 -10.35
N ILE A 143 6.07 16.65 -9.13
CA ILE A 143 7.09 15.66 -8.75
C ILE A 143 6.94 14.39 -9.59
N PHE A 144 5.71 13.91 -9.78
CA PHE A 144 5.43 12.73 -10.58
C PHE A 144 5.83 12.92 -12.05
N LEU A 145 5.43 14.04 -12.67
CA LEU A 145 5.79 14.37 -14.04
C LEU A 145 7.30 14.57 -14.22
N ALA A 146 7.96 15.22 -13.25
CA ALA A 146 9.41 15.36 -13.25
C ALA A 146 10.13 14.00 -13.18
N GLY A 147 9.61 13.06 -12.39
CA GLY A 147 10.10 11.68 -12.34
C GLY A 147 10.01 10.96 -13.69
N ILE A 148 8.83 11.03 -14.33
CA ILE A 148 8.62 10.44 -15.67
C ILE A 148 9.56 11.07 -16.69
N TRP A 149 9.67 12.41 -16.68
CA TRP A 149 10.56 13.14 -17.57
C TRP A 149 12.03 12.74 -17.38
N GLY A 150 12.46 12.58 -16.13
CA GLY A 150 13.81 12.08 -15.79
C GLY A 150 14.08 10.70 -16.38
N ILE A 151 13.15 9.76 -16.22
CA ILE A 151 13.26 8.41 -16.79
C ILE A 151 13.32 8.47 -18.32
N TYR A 152 12.45 9.27 -18.95
CA TYR A 152 12.42 9.47 -20.39
C TYR A 152 13.77 10.00 -20.91
N MET A 153 14.31 11.04 -20.29
CA MET A 153 15.60 11.62 -20.71
C MET A 153 16.75 10.63 -20.61
N ILE A 154 16.83 9.83 -19.54
CA ILE A 154 17.93 8.88 -19.34
C ILE A 154 17.86 7.74 -20.36
N TYR A 155 16.68 7.14 -20.56
CA TYR A 155 16.53 5.98 -21.45
C TYR A 155 16.61 6.38 -22.93
N PHE A 156 15.88 7.40 -23.37
CA PHE A 156 15.82 7.74 -24.79
C PHE A 156 17.09 8.41 -25.31
N ARG A 157 17.82 9.17 -24.49
CA ARG A 157 19.13 9.73 -24.89
C ARG A 157 20.18 8.63 -25.04
N ARG A 158 20.16 7.59 -24.17
CA ARG A 158 21.05 6.41 -24.30
C ARG A 158 20.76 5.59 -25.55
N LEU A 159 19.48 5.42 -25.93
CA LEU A 159 19.11 4.70 -27.15
C LEU A 159 19.59 5.42 -28.41
N LYS A 160 19.42 6.75 -28.47
CA LYS A 160 19.91 7.57 -29.59
C LYS A 160 21.43 7.56 -29.70
N GLY A 161 22.15 7.50 -28.58
CA GLY A 161 23.62 7.38 -28.54
C GLY A 161 24.13 6.04 -29.07
N LYS A 162 23.49 4.92 -28.68
CA LYS A 162 23.85 3.58 -29.19
C LYS A 162 23.58 3.41 -30.69
N HIS A 163 22.49 3.99 -31.20
CA HIS A 163 22.16 3.90 -32.63
C HIS A 163 23.18 4.64 -33.53
N LYS A 164 23.86 5.67 -33.01
CA LYS A 164 24.92 6.39 -33.74
C LYS A 164 26.31 5.72 -33.66
N GLY A 165 26.51 4.75 -32.76
CA GLY A 165 27.80 4.07 -32.56
C GLY A 165 27.90 2.67 -33.18
N GLY A 166 26.84 2.18 -33.84
CA GLY A 166 26.77 0.85 -34.46
C GLY A 166 26.89 0.89 -35.99
N GLY A 167 27.64 1.83 -36.55
CA GLY A 167 27.97 1.86 -37.97
C GLY A 167 29.10 0.88 -38.28
N TYR A 168 28.76 -0.17 -39.05
CA TYR A 168 29.61 -1.05 -39.86
C TYR A 168 31.04 -1.34 -39.37
N HIS A 169 31.25 -2.54 -38.85
CA HIS A 169 32.41 -3.38 -39.14
C HIS A 169 31.99 -4.84 -39.09
#